data_AF-A0A2T4D4Q8-F1
#
_entry.id   AF-A0A2T4D4Q8-F1
#
_cell.length_a   1.000
_cell.length_b   1.000
_cell.length_c   1.000
_cell.angle_alpha   90.00
_cell.angle_beta   90.00
_cell.angle_gamma   90.00
#
_symmetry.space_group_name_H-M   'P 1'
#
loop_
_entity.id
_entity.type
_entity.pdbx_description
1 polymer ?
#
loop_
_entity_poly.entity_id
_entity_poly.type
_entity_poly.pdbx_seq_one_letter_code
_entity_poly.pdbx_strand_id
1 'polypeptide(L)'
;AVQPRRSLLSRPDYYDGVKPVAANIDQILVVTSVLPAFSTQIIDRYLVACEDIDIEPVIVLNKADLLADIEPELLEHITEALALYKRIGYRVLQVSAKAQQGMSELHQLLQNQVSIVVGQSGVGKSSLVNALLPDIDAEVNIISENSGLGQHTTTVATRYVLPQGGVLIDSPGIREFALWHLEPERVAWCFIDFRPFLGLCKFRDCKHMDDPGCALQEAVATGDLAEARLYNFHRIIESMTLKKPSRATSRGDKT
;
A
#
# COMPACT_ATOMS: atom_id res chain seq x y z
N ALA A 1 -26.00 -12.93 -15.07
CA ALA A 1 -24.89 -13.74 -14.53
C ALA A 1 -23.72 -12.81 -14.20
N VAL A 2 -22.95 -13.10 -13.14
CA VAL A 2 -21.73 -12.34 -12.80
C VAL A 2 -20.60 -12.83 -13.72
N GLN A 3 -19.88 -11.91 -14.37
CA GLN A 3 -18.74 -12.24 -15.23
C GLN A 3 -17.49 -12.67 -14.42
N PRO A 4 -16.54 -13.41 -15.02
CA PRO A 4 -15.27 -13.73 -14.36
C PRO A 4 -14.53 -12.47 -13.88
N ARG A 5 -13.92 -12.55 -12.70
CA ARG A 5 -13.16 -11.44 -12.10
C ARG A 5 -11.73 -11.47 -12.65
N ARG A 6 -11.21 -10.31 -13.06
CA ARG A 6 -9.81 -10.14 -13.49
C ARG A 6 -8.86 -10.00 -12.30
N SER A 7 -9.32 -9.33 -11.24
CA SER A 7 -8.60 -9.16 -9.98
C SER A 7 -9.57 -9.16 -8.81
N LEU A 8 -9.08 -9.48 -7.62
CA LEU A 8 -9.89 -9.55 -6.41
C LEU A 8 -9.12 -9.01 -5.21
N LEU A 9 -9.54 -7.85 -4.73
CA LEU A 9 -9.08 -7.32 -3.47
C LEU A 9 -9.89 -7.90 -2.34
N SER A 10 -9.24 -8.59 -1.42
CA SER A 10 -9.90 -9.19 -0.27
C SER A 10 -9.33 -8.67 1.04
N ARG A 11 -10.19 -8.57 2.04
CA ARG A 11 -9.83 -8.20 3.40
C ARG A 11 -10.03 -9.40 4.32
N PRO A 12 -8.98 -9.83 5.03
CA PRO A 12 -9.14 -10.77 6.12
C PRO A 12 -9.95 -10.13 7.28
N ASP A 13 -11.01 -10.80 7.66
CA ASP A 13 -11.91 -10.50 8.77
C ASP A 13 -11.61 -11.49 9.90
N TYR A 14 -11.53 -11.00 11.14
CA TYR A 14 -11.18 -11.81 12.32
C TYR A 14 -12.18 -12.94 12.58
N TYR A 15 -13.45 -12.76 12.21
CA TYR A 15 -14.51 -13.72 12.50
C TYR A 15 -14.92 -14.55 11.27
N ASP A 16 -14.83 -13.96 10.08
CA ASP A 16 -15.44 -14.51 8.87
C ASP A 16 -14.42 -14.92 7.78
N GLY A 17 -13.12 -14.90 8.09
CA GLY A 17 -12.07 -15.23 7.12
C GLY A 17 -11.90 -14.14 6.05
N VAL A 18 -11.50 -14.50 4.84
CA VAL A 18 -11.17 -13.53 3.78
C VAL A 18 -12.43 -13.09 3.02
N LYS A 19 -12.78 -11.79 3.09
CA LYS A 19 -13.94 -11.21 2.40
C LYS A 19 -13.53 -10.37 1.19
N PRO A 20 -14.15 -10.55 0.02
CA PRO A 20 -13.89 -9.68 -1.13
C PRO A 20 -14.39 -8.25 -0.85
N VAL A 21 -13.55 -7.25 -1.11
CA VAL A 21 -13.85 -5.82 -0.95
C VAL A 21 -14.13 -5.15 -2.29
N ALA A 22 -13.31 -5.46 -3.30
CA ALA A 22 -13.45 -4.92 -4.64
C ALA A 22 -12.88 -5.92 -5.66
N ALA A 23 -13.34 -5.86 -6.90
CA ALA A 23 -12.91 -6.74 -7.98
C ALA A 23 -12.74 -5.94 -9.27
N ASN A 24 -11.93 -6.46 -10.20
CA ASN A 24 -11.59 -5.79 -11.46
C ASN A 24 -10.96 -4.41 -11.24
N ILE A 25 -10.05 -4.35 -10.27
CA ILE A 25 -9.17 -3.22 -10.01
C ILE A 25 -7.91 -3.41 -10.86
N ASP A 26 -7.50 -2.35 -11.54
CA ASP A 26 -6.29 -2.35 -12.37
C ASP A 26 -5.07 -1.86 -11.58
N GLN A 27 -5.27 -0.90 -10.66
CA GLN A 27 -4.17 -0.34 -9.84
C GLN A 27 -4.60 0.07 -8.42
N ILE A 28 -3.64 0.03 -7.49
CA ILE A 28 -3.80 0.49 -6.11
C ILE A 28 -2.94 1.74 -5.88
N LEU A 29 -3.58 2.86 -5.57
CA LEU A 29 -2.90 4.09 -5.17
C LEU A 29 -2.54 4.03 -3.69
N VAL A 30 -1.26 3.81 -3.39
CA VAL A 30 -0.70 3.82 -2.04
C VAL A 30 -0.38 5.26 -1.66
N VAL A 31 -1.34 5.93 -1.00
CA VAL A 31 -1.20 7.33 -0.61
C VAL A 31 -0.45 7.46 0.71
N THR A 32 0.63 8.21 0.66
CA THR A 32 1.44 8.63 1.81
C THR A 32 1.57 10.16 1.80
N SER A 33 2.08 10.74 2.87
CA SER A 33 2.34 12.19 2.94
C SER A 33 3.34 12.50 4.05
N VAL A 34 3.91 13.70 3.99
CA VAL A 34 4.81 14.21 5.03
C VAL A 34 4.14 14.31 6.40
N LEU A 35 2.87 14.71 6.44
CA LEU A 35 2.06 14.83 7.67
C LEU A 35 0.84 13.90 7.63
N PRO A 36 0.56 13.09 8.68
CA PRO A 36 1.12 13.20 10.02
C PRO A 36 2.52 12.58 10.20
N ALA A 37 2.88 11.61 9.36
CA ALA A 37 4.23 11.06 9.31
C ALA A 37 4.44 10.32 7.99
N PHE A 38 5.64 10.44 7.43
CA PHE A 38 6.09 9.58 6.33
C PHE A 38 6.63 8.25 6.88
N SER A 39 6.18 7.12 6.33
CA SER A 39 6.60 5.79 6.80
C SER A 39 6.77 4.81 5.64
N THR A 40 8.01 4.35 5.43
CA THR A 40 8.32 3.30 4.46
C THR A 40 7.78 1.94 4.85
N GLN A 41 7.69 1.63 6.15
CA GLN A 41 7.10 0.38 6.66
C GLN A 41 5.66 0.16 6.15
N ILE A 42 4.91 1.25 6.05
CA ILE A 42 3.51 1.17 5.64
C ILE A 42 3.39 1.07 4.12
N ILE A 43 4.23 1.81 3.40
CA ILE A 43 4.36 1.66 1.95
C ILE A 43 4.68 0.20 1.62
N ASP A 44 5.71 -0.38 2.23
CA ASP A 44 6.14 -1.76 2.00
C ASP A 44 5.05 -2.77 2.31
N ARG A 45 4.28 -2.56 3.37
CA ARG A 45 3.14 -3.40 3.71
C ARG A 45 2.07 -3.38 2.62
N TYR A 46 1.80 -2.21 2.03
CA TYR A 46 0.87 -2.08 0.92
C TYR A 46 1.44 -2.74 -0.35
N LEU A 47 2.72 -2.52 -0.66
CA LEU A 47 3.39 -3.14 -1.81
C LEU A 47 3.33 -4.67 -1.73
N VAL A 48 3.62 -5.25 -0.55
CA VAL A 48 3.52 -6.71 -0.36
C VAL A 48 2.12 -7.23 -0.68
N ALA A 49 1.08 -6.52 -0.22
CA ALA A 49 -0.29 -6.91 -0.49
C ALA A 49 -0.65 -6.79 -1.98
N CYS A 50 -0.17 -5.75 -2.66
CA CYS A 50 -0.40 -5.53 -4.09
C CYS A 50 0.27 -6.63 -4.94
N GLU A 51 1.52 -6.96 -4.62
CA GLU A 51 2.29 -8.03 -5.28
C GLU A 51 1.71 -9.42 -4.99
N ASP A 52 1.11 -9.62 -3.81
CA ASP A 52 0.48 -10.89 -3.49
C ASP A 52 -0.75 -11.19 -4.36
N ILE A 53 -1.53 -10.16 -4.67
CA ILE A 53 -2.78 -10.25 -5.45
C ILE A 53 -2.61 -9.87 -6.93
N ASP A 54 -1.38 -9.59 -7.36
CA ASP A 54 -1.02 -9.23 -8.74
C ASP A 54 -1.78 -8.00 -9.27
N ILE A 55 -1.81 -6.92 -8.47
CA ILE A 55 -2.37 -5.62 -8.88
C ILE A 55 -1.29 -4.56 -8.81
N GLU A 56 -1.17 -3.73 -9.83
CA GLU A 56 -0.11 -2.72 -9.93
C GLU A 56 -0.21 -1.67 -8.80
N PRO A 57 0.80 -1.52 -7.93
CA PRO A 57 0.84 -0.44 -6.97
C PRO A 57 1.42 0.84 -7.58
N VAL A 58 0.82 1.98 -7.22
CA VAL A 58 1.38 3.30 -7.50
C VAL A 58 1.52 4.08 -6.19
N ILE A 59 2.74 4.50 -5.87
CA ILE A 59 3.01 5.27 -4.66
C ILE A 59 2.69 6.74 -4.96
N VAL A 60 1.85 7.35 -4.13
CA VAL A 60 1.45 8.75 -4.26
C VAL A 60 1.84 9.49 -2.98
N LEU A 61 2.88 10.32 -3.03
CA LEU A 61 3.19 11.27 -1.96
C LEU A 61 2.31 12.50 -2.13
N ASN A 62 1.27 12.62 -1.31
CA ASN A 62 0.43 13.81 -1.23
C ASN A 62 1.03 14.88 -0.31
N LYS A 63 0.49 16.10 -0.38
CA LYS A 63 0.94 17.29 0.35
C LYS A 63 2.38 17.68 0.00
N ALA A 64 2.76 17.51 -1.27
CA ALA A 64 4.09 17.87 -1.76
C ALA A 64 4.41 19.36 -1.58
N ASP A 65 3.40 20.21 -1.44
CA ASP A 65 3.54 21.64 -1.10
C ASP A 65 4.24 21.87 0.25
N LEU A 66 4.15 20.91 1.18
CA LEU A 66 4.76 21.02 2.51
C LEU A 66 6.23 20.56 2.55
N LEU A 67 6.77 19.99 1.46
CA LEU A 67 8.15 19.53 1.42
C LEU A 67 9.17 20.67 1.57
N ALA A 68 8.79 21.90 1.20
CA ALA A 68 9.65 23.07 1.35
C ALA A 68 9.79 23.53 2.82
N ASP A 69 8.85 23.15 3.68
CA ASP A 69 8.73 23.65 5.07
C ASP A 69 9.20 22.64 6.12
N ILE A 70 9.64 21.45 5.73
CA ILE A 70 10.12 20.41 6.65
C ILE A 70 11.62 20.49 6.91
N GLU A 71 12.04 19.81 7.99
CA GLU A 71 13.44 19.67 8.36
C GLU A 71 14.25 19.03 7.20
N PRO A 72 15.45 19.55 6.89
CA PRO A 72 16.28 19.05 5.78
C PRO A 72 16.55 17.55 5.84
N GLU A 73 16.78 16.99 7.04
CA GLU A 73 17.03 15.56 7.24
C GLU A 73 15.81 14.72 6.87
N LEU A 74 14.60 15.19 7.18
CA LEU A 74 13.36 14.51 6.80
C LEU A 74 13.13 14.60 5.29
N LEU A 75 13.43 15.75 4.68
CA LEU A 75 13.33 15.94 3.22
C LEU A 75 14.26 15.00 2.47
N GLU A 76 15.52 14.89 2.92
CA GLU A 76 16.51 13.96 2.37
C GLU A 76 16.02 12.52 2.49
N HIS A 77 15.59 12.10 3.69
CA HIS A 77 15.04 10.76 3.92
C HIS A 77 13.87 10.42 2.99
N ILE A 78 12.90 11.33 2.82
CA ILE A 78 11.76 11.13 1.91
C ILE A 78 12.25 11.01 0.47
N THR A 79 13.15 11.90 0.05
CA THR A 79 13.65 11.95 -1.32
C THR A 79 14.39 10.66 -1.68
N GLU A 80 15.28 10.19 -0.81
CA GLU A 80 16.02 8.93 -0.97
C GLU A 80 15.09 7.72 -1.00
N ALA A 81 14.11 7.66 -0.09
CA ALA A 81 13.14 6.58 -0.05
C ALA A 81 12.32 6.51 -1.35
N LEU A 82 11.80 7.64 -1.83
CA LEU A 82 11.06 7.69 -3.10
C LEU A 82 11.93 7.34 -4.31
N ALA A 83 13.19 7.78 -4.33
CA ALA A 83 14.14 7.43 -5.37
C ALA A 83 14.45 5.92 -5.38
N LEU A 84 14.57 5.30 -4.21
CA LEU A 84 14.71 3.85 -4.08
C LEU A 84 13.53 3.12 -4.70
N TYR A 85 12.29 3.47 -4.36
CA TYR A 85 11.10 2.83 -4.94
C TYR A 85 11.04 2.95 -6.47
N LYS A 86 11.39 4.12 -7.01
CA LYS A 86 11.51 4.31 -8.47
C LYS A 86 12.56 3.38 -9.09
N ARG A 87 13.74 3.30 -8.47
CA ARG A 87 14.87 2.47 -8.96
C ARG A 87 14.54 0.98 -8.97
N ILE A 88 13.78 0.49 -8.01
CA ILE A 88 13.37 -0.92 -7.97
C ILE A 88 12.15 -1.22 -8.86
N GLY A 89 11.59 -0.21 -9.55
CA GLY A 89 10.60 -0.40 -10.61
C GLY A 89 9.18 0.10 -10.30
N TYR A 90 8.93 0.69 -9.13
CA TYR A 90 7.62 1.22 -8.80
C TYR A 90 7.38 2.61 -9.40
N ARG A 91 6.13 2.88 -9.77
CA ARG A 91 5.69 4.23 -10.13
C ARG A 91 5.50 5.05 -8.86
N VAL A 92 6.05 6.27 -8.87
CA VAL A 92 5.98 7.19 -7.73
C VAL A 92 5.61 8.58 -8.21
N LEU A 93 4.49 9.10 -7.73
CA LEU A 93 3.99 10.45 -7.99
C LEU A 93 4.11 11.33 -6.74
N GLN A 94 4.47 12.59 -6.94
CA GLN A 94 4.40 13.63 -5.90
C GLN A 94 3.30 14.61 -6.30
N VAL A 95 2.31 14.78 -5.43
CA VAL A 95 1.13 15.60 -5.70
C VAL A 95 0.78 16.49 -4.52
N SER A 96 0.08 17.58 -4.81
CA SER A 96 -0.62 18.35 -3.79
C SER A 96 -2.04 18.61 -4.26
N ALA A 97 -3.00 17.97 -3.60
CA ALA A 97 -4.41 18.26 -3.83
C ALA A 97 -4.76 19.73 -3.53
N LYS A 98 -4.06 20.36 -2.57
CA LYS A 98 -4.29 21.74 -2.17
C LYS A 98 -3.71 22.75 -3.16
N ALA A 99 -2.45 22.54 -3.57
CA ALA A 99 -1.75 23.43 -4.50
C ALA A 99 -1.96 23.04 -5.97
N GLN A 100 -2.74 21.98 -6.25
CA GLN A 100 -2.95 21.39 -7.58
C GLN A 100 -1.66 20.97 -8.30
N GLN A 101 -0.58 20.77 -7.55
CA GLN A 101 0.71 20.32 -8.07
C GLN A 101 0.67 18.83 -8.41
N GLY A 102 1.21 18.45 -9.58
CA GLY A 102 1.30 17.05 -9.99
C GLY A 102 -0.04 16.37 -10.33
N MET A 103 -1.16 17.10 -10.24
CA MET A 103 -2.49 16.53 -10.48
C MET A 103 -2.71 16.11 -11.92
N SER A 104 -2.10 16.79 -12.90
CA SER A 104 -2.20 16.42 -14.31
C SER A 104 -1.66 15.01 -14.60
N GLU A 105 -0.51 14.66 -14.02
CA GLU A 105 0.09 13.33 -14.14
C GLU A 105 -0.79 12.26 -13.47
N LEU A 106 -1.37 12.59 -12.31
CA LEU A 106 -2.33 11.72 -11.64
C LEU A 106 -3.61 11.52 -12.46
N HIS A 107 -4.15 12.57 -13.10
CA HIS A 107 -5.31 12.46 -13.99
C HIS A 107 -5.04 11.52 -15.16
N GLN A 108 -3.85 11.64 -15.77
CA GLN A 108 -3.42 10.79 -16.88
C GLN A 108 -3.26 9.33 -16.44
N LEU A 109 -2.66 9.09 -15.27
CA LEU A 109 -2.51 7.75 -14.70
C LEU A 109 -3.87 7.06 -14.46
N LEU A 110 -4.86 7.84 -14.02
CA LEU A 110 -6.19 7.33 -13.70
C LEU A 110 -7.08 7.11 -14.93
N GLN A 111 -6.69 7.66 -16.08
CA GLN A 111 -7.51 7.64 -17.28
C GLN A 111 -7.80 6.20 -17.74
N ASN A 112 -9.08 5.86 -17.82
CA ASN A 112 -9.58 4.53 -18.22
C ASN A 112 -9.14 3.37 -17.30
N GLN A 113 -8.66 3.66 -16.09
CA GLN A 113 -8.27 2.66 -15.09
C GLN A 113 -9.31 2.55 -13.98
N VAL A 114 -9.48 1.36 -13.40
CA VAL A 114 -10.18 1.14 -12.14
C VAL A 114 -9.16 1.17 -11.01
N SER A 115 -9.17 2.26 -10.23
CA SER A 115 -8.16 2.52 -9.20
C SER A 115 -8.80 2.50 -7.82
N ILE A 116 -8.08 2.01 -6.82
CA ILE A 116 -8.49 2.10 -5.42
C ILE A 116 -7.48 2.90 -4.61
N VAL A 117 -7.97 3.75 -3.69
CA VAL A 117 -7.11 4.58 -2.83
C VAL A 117 -6.93 3.92 -1.48
N VAL A 118 -5.68 3.70 -1.08
CA VAL A 118 -5.32 3.14 0.24
C VAL A 118 -4.25 4.01 0.91
N GLY A 119 -4.07 3.87 2.22
CA GLY A 119 -3.11 4.68 2.97
C GLY A 119 -3.59 5.03 4.36
N GLN A 120 -2.69 5.56 5.20
CA GLN A 120 -3.02 5.89 6.59
C GLN A 120 -4.08 6.98 6.72
N SER A 121 -4.66 7.12 7.91
CA SER A 121 -5.50 8.28 8.23
C SER A 121 -4.67 9.57 8.18
N GLY A 122 -5.28 10.67 7.75
CA GLY A 122 -4.63 11.99 7.73
C GLY A 122 -3.72 12.27 6.53
N VAL A 123 -3.41 11.29 5.68
CA VAL A 123 -2.55 11.50 4.48
C VAL A 123 -3.22 12.29 3.34
N GLY A 124 -4.51 12.58 3.48
CA GLY A 124 -5.27 13.39 2.52
C GLY A 124 -5.91 12.61 1.38
N LYS A 125 -6.26 11.33 1.58
CA LYS A 125 -7.01 10.52 0.60
C LYS A 125 -8.31 11.19 0.16
N SER A 126 -9.14 11.64 1.12
CA SER A 126 -10.40 12.33 0.82
C SER A 126 -10.17 13.66 0.10
N SER A 127 -9.13 14.42 0.49
CA SER A 127 -8.75 15.64 -0.22
C SER A 127 -8.32 15.36 -1.67
N LEU A 128 -7.60 14.25 -1.90
CA LEU A 128 -7.20 13.81 -3.23
C LEU A 128 -8.42 13.41 -4.07
N VAL A 129 -9.35 12.63 -3.49
CA VAL A 129 -10.60 12.22 -4.15
C VAL A 129 -11.44 13.45 -4.54
N ASN A 130 -11.57 14.43 -3.63
CA ASN A 130 -12.30 15.67 -3.91
C ASN A 130 -11.62 16.51 -5.00
N ALA A 131 -10.28 16.60 -4.99
CA ALA A 131 -9.54 17.30 -6.03
C ALA A 131 -9.69 16.65 -7.42
N LEU A 132 -9.86 15.32 -7.47
CA LEU A 132 -10.10 14.57 -8.70
C LEU A 132 -11.55 14.66 -9.21
N LEU A 133 -12.48 15.13 -8.37
CA LEU A 133 -13.92 15.15 -8.60
C LEU A 133 -14.54 16.53 -8.26
N PRO A 134 -14.09 17.62 -8.91
CA PRO A 134 -14.54 18.97 -8.58
C PRO A 134 -16.04 19.19 -8.82
N ASP A 135 -16.65 18.52 -9.82
CA ASP A 135 -18.04 18.75 -10.24
C ASP A 135 -19.09 17.86 -9.54
N ILE A 136 -18.72 17.06 -8.53
CA ILE A 136 -19.69 16.27 -7.70
C ILE A 136 -20.39 17.16 -6.63
N ASP A 137 -20.30 18.47 -6.81
CA ASP A 137 -20.64 19.57 -5.91
C ASP A 137 -21.83 19.38 -4.94
N ALA A 138 -21.62 19.89 -3.74
CA ALA A 138 -22.56 20.15 -2.64
C ALA A 138 -23.07 18.95 -1.79
N GLU A 139 -23.77 17.95 -2.32
CA GLU A 139 -24.48 16.97 -1.44
C GLU A 139 -23.54 15.98 -0.72
N VAL A 140 -22.51 15.47 -1.40
CA VAL A 140 -21.55 14.52 -0.81
C VAL A 140 -20.59 15.23 0.16
N ASN A 141 -20.24 16.49 -0.15
CA ASN A 141 -19.40 17.31 0.73
C ASN A 141 -20.09 17.59 2.07
N ILE A 142 -21.42 17.83 2.09
CA ILE A 142 -22.21 17.97 3.33
C ILE A 142 -22.20 16.68 4.15
N ILE A 143 -22.25 15.49 3.52
CA ILE A 143 -22.15 14.21 4.22
C ILE A 143 -20.74 14.02 4.81
N SER A 144 -19.69 14.44 4.09
CA SER A 144 -18.31 14.36 4.56
C SER A 144 -17.99 15.36 5.68
N GLU A 145 -18.50 16.59 5.62
CA GLU A 145 -18.35 17.60 6.68
C GLU A 145 -19.16 17.25 7.93
N ASN A 146 -20.36 16.70 7.78
CA ASN A 146 -21.13 16.14 8.92
C ASN A 146 -20.48 14.89 9.54
N SER A 147 -19.56 14.23 8.82
CA SER A 147 -18.71 13.18 9.40
C SER A 147 -17.50 13.72 10.17
N GLY A 148 -17.42 15.05 10.37
CA GLY A 148 -16.47 15.77 11.22
C GLY A 148 -16.48 15.38 12.72
N LEU A 149 -17.18 14.32 13.09
CA LEU A 149 -16.96 13.60 14.33
C LEU A 149 -16.05 12.42 14.06
N GLY A 150 -14.87 12.43 14.69
CA GLY A 150 -14.02 11.26 14.81
C GLY A 150 -14.81 10.08 15.36
N GLN A 151 -15.41 9.28 14.48
CA GLN A 151 -16.00 7.99 14.79
C GLN A 151 -16.09 7.15 13.50
N HIS A 152 -15.00 6.45 13.26
CA HIS A 152 -14.83 5.16 12.59
C HIS A 152 -16.08 4.43 12.01
N THR A 153 -16.82 4.97 11.03
CA THR A 153 -18.02 4.25 10.54
C THR A 153 -18.43 4.44 9.08
N THR A 154 -17.52 4.66 8.13
CA THR A 154 -17.88 4.55 6.70
C THR A 154 -17.57 3.14 6.20
N THR A 155 -18.56 2.25 6.22
CA THR A 155 -18.41 0.80 5.93
C THR A 155 -18.59 0.43 4.45
N VAL A 156 -19.08 1.36 3.61
CA VAL A 156 -19.38 1.11 2.20
C VAL A 156 -18.24 1.63 1.34
N ALA A 157 -17.72 0.79 0.44
CA ALA A 157 -16.79 1.23 -0.60
C ALA A 157 -17.58 2.07 -1.62
N THR A 158 -17.13 3.30 -1.87
CA THR A 158 -17.80 4.22 -2.81
C THR A 158 -17.07 4.20 -4.14
N ARG A 159 -17.84 4.11 -5.22
CA ARG A 159 -17.35 4.14 -6.60
C ARG A 159 -17.64 5.49 -7.24
N TYR A 160 -16.62 6.16 -7.73
CA TYR A 160 -16.69 7.43 -8.44
C TYR A 160 -16.26 7.24 -9.90
N VAL A 161 -16.97 7.89 -10.83
CA VAL A 161 -16.56 7.94 -12.24
C VAL A 161 -15.79 9.24 -12.44
N LEU A 162 -14.59 9.14 -13.03
CA LEU A 162 -13.73 10.30 -13.24
C LEU A 162 -14.12 11.04 -14.53
N PRO A 163 -14.08 12.39 -14.56
CA PRO A 163 -14.42 13.19 -15.74
C PRO A 163 -13.62 12.82 -16.99
N GLN A 164 -12.35 12.49 -16.82
CA GLN A 164 -11.43 12.09 -17.89
C GLN A 164 -11.60 10.62 -18.35
N GLY A 165 -12.53 9.88 -17.75
CA GLY A 165 -12.68 8.44 -17.91
C GLY A 165 -11.88 7.65 -16.87
N GLY A 166 -12.38 6.47 -16.50
CA GLY A 166 -11.85 5.66 -15.39
C GLY A 166 -12.76 5.68 -14.17
N VAL A 167 -12.39 4.91 -13.16
CA VAL A 167 -13.16 4.71 -11.93
C VAL A 167 -12.23 4.81 -10.73
N LEU A 168 -12.63 5.59 -9.73
CA LEU A 168 -11.96 5.65 -8.43
C LEU A 168 -12.83 4.99 -7.38
N ILE A 169 -12.24 4.07 -6.62
CA ILE A 169 -12.88 3.42 -5.47
C ILE A 169 -12.25 3.99 -4.20
N ASP A 170 -13.06 4.57 -3.32
CA ASP A 170 -12.66 4.91 -1.96
C ASP A 170 -13.21 3.85 -1.01
N SER A 171 -12.33 3.20 -0.25
CA SER A 171 -12.73 2.18 0.72
C SER A 171 -12.17 2.53 2.10
N PRO A 172 -12.94 3.24 2.93
CA PRO A 172 -12.54 3.64 4.28
C PRO A 172 -12.27 2.45 5.23
N GLY A 173 -12.65 1.23 4.79
CA GLY A 173 -12.44 -0.05 5.48
C GLY A 173 -11.17 -0.81 5.09
N ILE A 174 -10.40 -0.36 4.10
CA ILE A 174 -9.07 -0.90 3.77
C ILE A 174 -8.03 -0.05 4.51
N ARG A 175 -8.00 -0.18 5.83
CA ARG A 175 -7.11 0.61 6.70
C ARG A 175 -5.69 0.05 6.76
N GLU A 176 -5.57 -1.26 6.61
CA GLU A 176 -4.32 -2.02 6.53
C GLU A 176 -4.63 -3.33 5.80
N PHE A 177 -3.82 -3.71 4.82
CA PHE A 177 -3.80 -5.11 4.39
C PHE A 177 -3.21 -5.93 5.52
N ALA A 178 -4.02 -6.83 6.08
CA ALA A 178 -3.55 -7.73 7.10
C ALA A 178 -2.78 -8.86 6.40
N LEU A 179 -1.46 -8.88 6.54
CA LEU A 179 -0.59 -9.85 5.90
C LEU A 179 -0.48 -11.19 6.67
N TRP A 180 -1.15 -11.35 7.81
CA TRP A 180 -1.00 -12.52 8.70
C TRP A 180 -1.42 -13.86 8.08
N HIS A 181 -2.12 -13.81 6.95
CA HIS A 181 -2.53 -15.00 6.18
C HIS A 181 -1.46 -15.44 5.16
N LEU A 182 -0.40 -14.65 4.96
CA LEU A 182 0.72 -15.00 4.10
C LEU A 182 1.78 -15.76 4.90
N GLU A 183 2.46 -16.67 4.23
CA GLU A 183 3.66 -17.31 4.76
C GLU A 183 4.89 -16.39 4.58
N PRO A 184 5.91 -16.44 5.46
CA PRO A 184 7.09 -15.57 5.38
C PRO A 184 7.81 -15.59 4.04
N GLU A 185 7.87 -16.75 3.38
CA GLU A 185 8.50 -16.93 2.07
C GLU A 185 7.73 -16.18 0.99
N ARG A 186 6.39 -16.14 1.09
CA ARG A 186 5.55 -15.37 0.17
C ARG A 186 5.77 -13.88 0.39
N VAL A 187 5.88 -13.43 1.63
CA VAL A 187 6.21 -12.03 1.94
C VAL A 187 7.56 -11.65 1.33
N ALA A 188 8.59 -12.49 1.48
CA ALA A 188 9.90 -12.25 0.89
C ALA A 188 9.83 -12.15 -0.65
N TRP A 189 9.04 -13.01 -1.30
CA TRP A 189 8.81 -12.94 -2.75
C TRP A 189 8.11 -11.66 -3.22
N CYS A 190 7.22 -11.11 -2.39
CA CYS A 190 6.53 -9.85 -2.66
C CYS A 190 7.43 -8.61 -2.52
N PHE A 191 8.63 -8.73 -1.97
CA PHE A 191 9.67 -7.71 -2.13
C PHE A 191 10.36 -7.94 -3.49
N ILE A 192 9.95 -7.17 -4.50
CA ILE A 192 10.42 -7.37 -5.89
C ILE A 192 11.95 -7.32 -6.05
N ASP A 193 12.59 -6.50 -5.23
CA ASP A 193 14.05 -6.30 -5.13
C ASP A 193 14.76 -7.47 -4.43
N PHE A 194 14.04 -8.35 -3.73
CA PHE A 194 14.63 -9.54 -3.12
C PHE A 194 14.74 -10.69 -4.13
N ARG A 195 13.86 -10.74 -5.13
CA ARG A 195 13.70 -11.85 -6.08
C ARG A 195 15.03 -12.33 -6.69
N PRO A 196 15.99 -11.47 -7.08
CA PRO A 196 17.29 -11.91 -7.61
C PRO A 196 18.14 -12.73 -6.62
N PHE A 197 17.92 -12.57 -5.32
CA PHE A 197 18.72 -13.18 -4.25
C PHE A 197 18.02 -14.39 -3.59
N LEU A 198 16.71 -14.56 -3.81
CA LEU A 198 15.95 -15.66 -3.23
C LEU A 198 16.43 -17.00 -3.81
N GLY A 199 16.64 -17.98 -2.93
CA GLY A 199 17.20 -19.28 -3.28
C GLY A 199 18.73 -19.34 -3.37
N LEU A 200 19.43 -18.22 -3.22
CA LEU A 200 20.91 -18.15 -3.20
C LEU A 200 21.51 -18.28 -1.79
N CYS A 201 20.66 -18.41 -0.76
CA CYS A 201 21.14 -18.59 0.60
C CYS A 201 21.83 -19.95 0.77
N LYS A 202 22.77 -20.01 1.72
CA LYS A 202 23.45 -21.25 2.10
C LYS A 202 22.48 -22.36 2.53
N PHE A 203 21.40 -21.99 3.23
CA PHE A 203 20.36 -22.90 3.72
C PHE A 203 19.06 -22.68 2.94
N ARG A 204 18.33 -23.77 2.69
CA ARG A 204 17.06 -23.74 1.94
C ARG A 204 15.90 -23.15 2.75
N ASP A 205 15.95 -23.31 4.08
CA ASP A 205 14.99 -22.84 5.06
C ASP A 205 15.48 -21.56 5.78
N CYS A 206 16.35 -20.79 5.11
CA CYS A 206 16.83 -19.50 5.59
C CYS A 206 15.64 -18.57 5.90
N LYS A 207 15.60 -18.01 7.11
CA LYS A 207 14.55 -17.06 7.52
C LYS A 207 14.86 -15.63 7.13
N HIS A 208 16.04 -15.43 6.54
CA HIS A 208 16.60 -14.14 6.19
C HIS A 208 16.71 -13.17 7.36
N MET A 209 16.78 -13.71 8.58
CA MET A 209 17.00 -12.96 9.81
C MET A 209 18.51 -12.96 10.06
N ASP A 210 18.98 -13.60 11.14
CA ASP A 210 20.41 -13.71 11.49
C ASP A 210 21.07 -14.99 10.95
N ASP A 211 20.47 -15.61 9.92
CA ASP A 211 20.92 -16.88 9.38
C ASP A 211 22.30 -16.77 8.68
N PRO A 212 23.30 -17.59 9.05
CA PRO A 212 24.63 -17.49 8.46
C PRO A 212 24.63 -17.89 6.98
N GLY A 213 25.18 -17.03 6.12
CA GLY A 213 25.17 -17.24 4.67
C GLY A 213 23.83 -16.88 4.01
N CYS A 214 23.09 -15.95 4.59
CA CYS A 214 21.92 -15.35 3.98
C CYS A 214 22.31 -14.41 2.83
N ALA A 215 21.86 -14.70 1.61
CA ALA A 215 22.13 -13.89 0.43
C ALA A 215 21.51 -12.49 0.50
N LEU A 216 20.38 -12.31 1.21
CA LEU A 216 19.79 -10.98 1.41
C LEU A 216 20.63 -10.12 2.36
N GLN A 217 21.21 -10.70 3.41
CA GLN A 217 22.13 -9.98 4.29
C GLN A 217 23.42 -9.62 3.56
N GLU A 218 23.94 -10.53 2.74
CA GLU A 218 25.10 -10.25 1.89
C GLU A 218 24.82 -9.12 0.90
N ALA A 219 23.67 -9.13 0.23
CA ALA A 219 23.24 -8.07 -0.68
C ALA A 219 23.10 -6.70 0.03
N VAL A 220 22.67 -6.68 1.29
CA VAL A 220 22.70 -5.45 2.10
C VAL A 220 24.13 -5.01 2.38
N ALA A 221 25.02 -5.94 2.75
CA ALA A 221 26.42 -5.63 3.05
C ALA A 221 27.20 -5.12 1.82
N THR A 222 26.85 -5.57 0.62
CA THR A 222 27.46 -5.10 -0.65
C THR A 222 26.80 -3.85 -1.22
N GLY A 223 25.65 -3.43 -0.68
CA GLY A 223 24.87 -2.28 -1.16
C GLY A 223 23.97 -2.57 -2.36
N ASP A 224 23.86 -3.84 -2.76
CA ASP A 224 22.95 -4.28 -3.84
C ASP A 224 21.48 -4.29 -3.39
N LEU A 225 21.24 -4.38 -2.07
CA LEU A 225 19.92 -4.27 -1.44
C LEU A 225 19.93 -3.16 -0.39
N ALA A 226 18.91 -2.30 -0.39
CA ALA A 226 18.80 -1.25 0.61
C ALA A 226 18.48 -1.84 2.00
N GLU A 227 19.27 -1.47 3.02
CA GLU A 227 19.09 -1.93 4.40
C GLU A 227 17.67 -1.70 4.92
N ALA A 228 17.09 -0.53 4.63
CA ALA A 228 15.73 -0.18 5.02
C ALA A 228 14.68 -1.18 4.52
N ARG A 229 14.89 -1.80 3.35
CA ARG A 229 13.97 -2.79 2.78
C ARG A 229 14.01 -4.10 3.55
N LEU A 230 15.21 -4.59 3.88
CA LEU A 230 15.37 -5.80 4.69
C LEU A 230 14.86 -5.57 6.12
N TYR A 231 15.14 -4.40 6.70
CA TYR A 231 14.57 -3.99 7.98
C TYR A 231 13.04 -4.01 7.96
N ASN A 232 12.40 -3.40 6.96
CA ASN A 232 10.94 -3.38 6.85
C ASN A 232 10.36 -4.78 6.66
N PHE A 233 11.02 -5.66 5.90
CA PHE A 233 10.66 -7.08 5.82
C PHE A 233 10.65 -7.73 7.20
N HIS A 234 11.71 -7.58 8.01
CA HIS A 234 11.76 -8.14 9.37
C HIS A 234 10.63 -7.61 10.25
N ARG A 235 10.35 -6.30 10.20
CA ARG A 235 9.24 -5.68 10.93
C ARG A 235 7.88 -6.25 10.52
N ILE A 236 7.68 -6.53 9.23
CA ILE A 236 6.46 -7.16 8.73
C ILE A 236 6.32 -8.57 9.31
N ILE A 237 7.36 -9.41 9.23
CA ILE A 237 7.37 -10.79 9.75
C ILE A 237 7.10 -10.82 11.26
N GLU A 238 7.74 -9.94 12.04
CA GLU A 238 7.50 -9.81 13.47
C GLU A 238 6.03 -9.45 13.75
N SER A 239 5.49 -8.47 13.03
CA SER A 239 4.09 -8.04 13.18
C SER A 239 3.07 -9.12 12.84
N MET A 240 3.39 -10.01 11.90
CA MET A 240 2.54 -11.14 11.49
C MET A 240 2.47 -12.20 12.59
N THR A 241 3.58 -12.43 13.28
CA THR A 241 3.65 -13.40 14.40
C THR A 241 2.79 -12.93 15.57
N LEU A 242 2.84 -11.63 15.89
CA LEU A 242 2.06 -11.03 17.00
C LEU A 242 0.57 -10.92 16.71
N LYS A 243 0.18 -10.70 15.44
CA LYS A 243 -1.22 -10.51 15.02
C LYS A 243 -1.90 -11.81 14.56
N LYS A 244 -1.26 -12.99 14.67
CA LYS A 244 -1.86 -14.27 14.27
C LYS A 244 -2.98 -14.63 15.26
N PRO A 245 -4.25 -14.75 14.82
CA PRO A 245 -5.34 -15.14 15.71
C PRO A 245 -5.07 -16.54 16.27
N SER A 246 -5.25 -16.73 17.59
CA SER A 246 -4.97 -17.98 18.31
C SER A 246 -5.71 -19.23 17.81
N ARG A 247 -6.67 -19.07 16.89
CA ARG A 247 -7.45 -20.17 16.28
C ARG A 247 -7.16 -20.43 14.80
N ALA A 248 -6.26 -19.67 14.15
CA ALA A 248 -5.80 -20.00 12.79
C ALA A 248 -4.89 -21.26 12.77
N THR A 249 -4.42 -21.70 13.93
CA THR A 249 -3.73 -22.98 14.14
C THR A 249 -4.73 -24.04 14.64
N SER A 250 -5.49 -24.65 13.73
CA SER A 250 -5.97 -26.05 13.81
C SER A 250 -7.13 -26.30 12.84
N ARG A 251 -6.81 -26.70 11.61
CA ARG A 251 -7.62 -27.65 10.81
C ARG A 251 -6.70 -28.31 9.77
N GLY A 252 -6.10 -29.42 10.19
CA GLY A 252 -5.20 -30.31 9.46
C GLY A 252 -4.27 -30.95 10.49
N ASP A 253 -4.22 -32.25 10.74
CA ASP A 253 -4.78 -33.44 10.09
C ASP A 253 -5.44 -34.34 11.14
N LYS A 254 -6.59 -34.92 10.79
CA LYS A 254 -7.01 -36.22 11.34
C LYS A 254 -7.35 -37.11 10.15
N THR A 255 -6.34 -37.84 9.69
CA THR A 255 -6.49 -39.17 9.09
C THR A 255 -5.89 -40.16 10.05
#